data_AF-A0A226N154-F1
#
_entry.id   AF-A0A226N154-F1
#
_cell.length_a   1.000
_cell.length_b   1.000
_cell.length_c   1.000
_cell.angle_alpha   90.00
_cell.angle_beta   90.00
_cell.angle_gamma   90.00
#
_symmetry.space_group_name_H-M   'P 1'
#
loop_
_entity.id
_entity.type
_entity.pdbx_description
1 polymer ?
#
loop_
_entity_poly.entity_id
_entity_poly.type
_entity_poly.pdbx_seq_one_letter_code
_entity_poly.pdbx_strand_id
1 'polypeptide(L)'
;TDAALMYDAVHVVSVAVQQFPQMTVSSLQCNRHKPWRFGTRFMSLIKEAHWEGLTGRITFNKSNGLRTDFDLDVISLKEEGLEKIKLNYEPQNKVYDFMNLRLENEQVGTWDPLSGLNMTENQKGRPANITDSLSNRSLIVTTILVSKYVYISRNTAVWESG
;
A
#
# COMPACT_ATOMS: atom_id res chain seq x y z
N THR A 1 -2.29 -5.13 -12.62
CA THR A 1 -3.25 -4.23 -11.94
C THR A 1 -4.48 -3.98 -12.80
N ASP A 2 -4.32 -3.67 -14.09
CA ASP A 2 -5.43 -3.28 -14.97
C ASP A 2 -6.55 -4.32 -15.10
N ALA A 3 -6.20 -5.61 -15.17
CA ALA A 3 -7.19 -6.70 -15.19
C ALA A 3 -8.01 -6.79 -13.89
N ALA A 4 -7.39 -6.54 -12.73
CA ALA A 4 -8.08 -6.52 -11.44
C ALA A 4 -9.02 -5.30 -11.34
N LEU A 5 -8.58 -4.13 -11.83
CA LEU A 5 -9.42 -2.94 -11.91
C LEU A 5 -10.63 -3.16 -12.83
N MET A 6 -10.43 -3.82 -13.98
CA MET A 6 -11.53 -4.14 -14.90
C MET A 6 -12.52 -5.14 -14.29
N TYR A 7 -12.03 -6.17 -13.60
CA TYR A 7 -12.86 -7.12 -12.86
C TYR A 7 -13.73 -6.39 -11.84
N ASP A 8 -13.13 -5.53 -11.03
CA ASP A 8 -13.83 -4.75 -10.03
C ASP A 8 -14.85 -3.78 -10.64
N ALA A 9 -14.50 -3.11 -11.74
CA ALA A 9 -15.41 -2.19 -12.45
C ALA A 9 -16.70 -2.88 -12.93
N VAL A 10 -16.59 -4.09 -13.47
CA VAL A 10 -17.76 -4.89 -13.89
C VAL A 10 -18.67 -5.20 -12.70
N HIS A 11 -18.10 -5.55 -11.55
CA HIS A 11 -18.87 -5.90 -10.36
C HIS A 11 -19.56 -4.68 -9.74
N VAL A 12 -18.88 -3.53 -9.69
CA VAL A 12 -19.48 -2.25 -9.25
C VAL A 12 -20.71 -1.91 -10.10
N VAL A 13 -20.60 -2.00 -11.43
CA VAL A 13 -21.73 -1.74 -12.33
C VAL A 13 -22.84 -2.78 -12.14
N SER A 14 -22.50 -4.06 -11.94
CA SER A 14 -23.47 -5.12 -11.66
C SER A 14 -24.30 -4.83 -10.41
N VAL A 15 -23.65 -4.37 -9.32
CA VAL A 15 -24.34 -3.97 -8.08
C VAL A 15 -25.33 -2.83 -8.35
N ALA A 16 -24.91 -1.80 -9.09
CA ALA A 16 -25.78 -0.67 -9.43
C ALA A 16 -26.98 -1.10 -10.31
N VAL A 17 -26.78 -2.03 -11.25
CA VAL A 17 -27.86 -2.57 -12.09
C VAL A 17 -28.87 -3.37 -11.26
N GLN A 18 -28.41 -4.22 -10.34
CA GLN A 18 -29.28 -5.01 -9.47
C GLN A 18 -30.17 -4.13 -8.57
N GLN A 19 -29.67 -2.96 -8.17
CA GLN A 19 -30.41 -1.98 -7.38
C GLN A 19 -31.40 -1.13 -8.23
N PHE A 20 -31.40 -1.29 -9.56
CA PHE A 20 -32.25 -0.53 -10.46
C PHE A 20 -33.45 -1.37 -10.94
N PRO A 21 -34.67 -1.16 -10.41
CA PRO A 21 -35.79 -2.10 -10.60
C PRO A 21 -36.39 -2.13 -12.01
N GLN A 22 -36.35 -1.04 -12.77
CA GLN A 22 -36.97 -0.93 -14.10
C GLN A 22 -36.16 -0.03 -15.04
N MET A 23 -35.09 -0.59 -15.62
CA MET A 23 -34.21 0.12 -16.56
C MET A 23 -34.60 -0.17 -18.00
N THR A 24 -34.71 0.88 -18.83
CA THR A 24 -34.87 0.73 -20.28
C THR A 24 -33.62 1.22 -20.98
N VAL A 25 -32.99 0.35 -21.76
CA VAL A 25 -31.85 0.70 -22.61
C VAL A 25 -32.37 1.39 -23.87
N SER A 26 -31.64 2.37 -24.37
CA SER A 26 -31.98 3.07 -25.61
C SER A 26 -30.71 3.39 -26.38
N SER A 27 -30.72 3.15 -27.69
CA SER A 27 -29.64 3.60 -28.56
C SER A 27 -29.70 5.12 -28.70
N LEU A 28 -28.56 5.80 -28.55
CA LEU A 28 -28.45 7.25 -28.60
C LEU A 28 -27.59 7.70 -29.79
N GLN A 29 -27.84 8.92 -30.26
CA GLN A 29 -27.04 9.56 -31.31
C GLN A 29 -26.28 10.75 -30.73
N CYS A 30 -24.95 10.77 -30.89
CA CYS A 30 -24.09 11.83 -30.39
C CYS A 30 -24.48 13.22 -30.91
N ASN A 31 -24.89 13.31 -32.18
CA ASN A 31 -25.23 14.58 -32.85
C ASN A 31 -26.56 15.21 -32.36
N ARG A 32 -27.42 14.43 -31.68
CA ARG A 32 -28.74 14.91 -31.23
C ARG A 32 -28.74 15.42 -29.78
N HIS A 33 -27.60 15.34 -29.09
CA HIS A 33 -27.42 15.76 -27.70
C HIS A 33 -28.52 15.31 -26.73
N LYS A 34 -29.21 14.19 -27.03
CA LYS A 34 -30.28 13.67 -26.19
C LYS A 34 -29.69 12.69 -25.18
N PRO A 35 -29.62 13.02 -23.89
CA PRO A 35 -29.07 12.13 -22.89
C PRO A 35 -30.01 10.96 -22.62
N TRP A 36 -29.46 9.89 -22.05
CA TRP A 36 -30.26 8.78 -21.56
C TRP A 36 -31.10 9.21 -20.36
N ARG A 37 -32.42 8.97 -20.39
CA ARG A 37 -33.35 9.45 -19.34
C ARG A 37 -32.99 9.02 -17.93
N PHE A 38 -32.33 7.87 -17.79
CA PHE A 38 -31.96 7.29 -16.49
C PHE A 38 -30.50 7.52 -16.12
N GLY A 39 -29.71 8.19 -16.98
CA GLY A 39 -28.26 8.31 -16.80
C GLY A 39 -27.87 8.94 -15.46
N THR A 40 -28.55 10.01 -15.04
CA THR A 40 -28.26 10.69 -13.76
C THR A 40 -28.55 9.81 -12.55
N ARG A 41 -29.72 9.15 -12.54
CA ARG A 41 -30.12 8.24 -11.45
C ARG A 41 -29.20 7.02 -11.39
N PHE A 42 -28.89 6.42 -12.54
CA PHE A 42 -28.01 5.26 -12.60
C PHE A 42 -26.58 5.62 -12.16
N MET A 43 -26.08 6.80 -12.55
CA MET A 43 -24.80 7.30 -12.07
C MET A 43 -24.78 7.48 -10.54
N SER A 44 -25.89 7.91 -9.92
CA SER A 44 -26.00 7.97 -8.45
C SER A 44 -25.83 6.59 -7.82
N LEU A 45 -26.48 5.55 -8.37
CA LEU A 45 -26.34 4.18 -7.87
C LEU A 45 -24.91 3.66 -8.00
N ILE A 46 -24.19 4.00 -9.08
CA ILE A 46 -22.77 3.66 -9.21
C ILE A 46 -21.95 4.35 -8.11
N LYS A 47 -22.19 5.64 -7.85
CA LYS A 47 -21.50 6.38 -6.78
C LYS A 47 -21.83 5.86 -5.37
N GLU A 48 -23.00 5.27 -5.20
CA GLU A 48 -23.48 4.67 -3.94
C GLU A 48 -23.12 3.18 -3.82
N ALA A 49 -22.55 2.57 -4.86
CA ALA A 49 -22.16 1.17 -4.85
C ALA A 49 -20.99 0.95 -3.88
N HIS A 50 -21.08 -0.15 -3.13
CA HIS A 50 -20.03 -0.64 -2.24
C HIS A 50 -19.64 -2.04 -2.70
N TRP A 51 -18.34 -2.28 -2.88
CA TRP A 51 -17.82 -3.56 -3.33
C TRP A 51 -16.47 -3.87 -2.68
N GLU A 52 -16.28 -5.11 -2.25
CA GLU A 52 -14.97 -5.62 -1.80
C GLU A 52 -14.35 -6.39 -2.96
N GLY A 53 -13.43 -5.74 -3.67
CA GLY A 53 -12.84 -6.23 -4.90
C GLY A 53 -11.44 -6.81 -4.76
N LEU A 54 -10.85 -7.17 -5.88
CA LEU A 54 -9.45 -7.59 -5.96
C LEU A 54 -8.49 -6.46 -5.58
N THR A 55 -8.92 -5.21 -5.75
CA THR A 55 -8.18 -4.00 -5.36
C THR A 55 -8.58 -3.47 -3.98
N GLY A 56 -9.22 -4.30 -3.15
CA GLY A 56 -9.70 -3.94 -1.81
C GLY A 56 -11.06 -3.25 -1.82
N ARG A 57 -11.32 -2.47 -0.77
CA ARG A 57 -12.60 -1.77 -0.57
C ARG A 57 -12.81 -0.69 -1.63
N ILE A 58 -13.96 -0.73 -2.29
CA ILE A 58 -14.34 0.24 -3.32
C ILE A 58 -15.53 1.05 -2.84
N THR A 59 -15.27 2.33 -2.60
CA THR A 59 -16.24 3.35 -2.27
C THR A 59 -15.96 4.60 -3.11
N PHE A 60 -17.01 5.27 -3.56
CA PHE A 60 -16.88 6.52 -4.30
C PHE A 60 -17.35 7.68 -3.46
N ASN A 61 -16.67 8.82 -3.60
CA ASN A 61 -17.18 10.06 -3.05
C ASN A 61 -18.47 10.45 -3.79
N LYS A 62 -19.57 10.62 -3.02
CA LYS A 62 -20.90 10.87 -3.57
C LYS A 62 -20.99 12.15 -4.41
N SER A 63 -20.19 13.16 -4.11
CA SER A 63 -20.19 14.44 -4.82
C SER A 63 -19.46 14.33 -6.16
N ASN A 64 -18.19 13.93 -6.17
CA ASN A 64 -17.35 13.95 -7.38
C ASN A 64 -17.27 12.61 -8.13
N GLY A 65 -17.67 11.50 -7.51
CA GLY A 65 -17.61 10.15 -8.09
C GLY A 65 -16.22 9.53 -8.15
N LEU A 66 -15.24 10.09 -7.42
CA LEU A 66 -13.88 9.59 -7.40
C LEU A 66 -13.68 8.61 -6.25
N ARG A 67 -12.88 7.56 -6.50
CA ARG A 67 -12.38 6.65 -5.46
C ARG A 67 -11.12 7.27 -4.85
N THR A 68 -11.29 7.93 -3.72
CA THR A 68 -10.18 8.56 -2.97
C THR A 68 -9.91 7.88 -1.64
N ASP A 69 -10.77 6.95 -1.23
CA ASP A 69 -10.67 6.16 0.00
C ASP A 69 -10.21 4.75 -0.41
N PHE A 70 -8.93 4.44 -0.15
CA PHE A 70 -8.31 3.18 -0.50
C PHE A 70 -7.11 2.90 0.40
N ASP A 71 -6.90 1.63 0.72
CA ASP A 71 -5.75 1.18 1.48
C ASP A 71 -4.64 0.68 0.55
N LEU A 72 -3.39 0.90 0.93
CA LEU A 72 -2.21 0.37 0.26
C LEU A 72 -1.44 -0.54 1.21
N ASP A 73 -1.07 -1.72 0.71
CA ASP A 73 -0.16 -2.61 1.42
C ASP A 73 1.28 -2.18 1.15
N VAL A 74 2.06 -1.94 2.21
CA VAL A 74 3.50 -1.64 2.11
C VAL A 74 4.27 -2.93 2.27
N ILE A 75 4.95 -3.33 1.21
CA ILE A 75 5.73 -4.56 1.14
C ILE A 75 7.23 -4.25 1.13
N SER A 76 8.01 -5.03 1.89
CA SER A 76 9.47 -4.99 1.83
C SER A 76 10.01 -6.16 1.01
N LEU A 77 11.02 -5.88 0.18
CA LEU A 77 11.74 -6.91 -0.57
C LEU A 77 12.83 -7.52 0.32
N LYS A 78 12.86 -8.85 0.41
CA LYS A 78 13.98 -9.59 1.01
C LYS A 78 15.01 -9.93 -0.07
N GLU A 79 16.23 -10.30 0.33
CA GLU A 79 17.29 -10.75 -0.61
C GLU A 79 16.82 -11.91 -1.50
N GLU A 80 15.88 -12.72 -0.99
CA GLU A 80 15.30 -13.89 -1.67
C GLU A 80 14.21 -13.52 -2.69
N GLY A 81 13.84 -12.23 -2.77
CA GLY A 81 12.86 -11.69 -3.71
C GLY A 81 11.41 -11.92 -3.26
N LEU A 82 10.49 -11.73 -4.20
CA LEU A 82 9.08 -12.06 -4.01
C LEU A 82 8.95 -13.59 -4.13
N GLU A 83 9.03 -14.35 -3.04
CA GLU A 83 8.76 -15.78 -3.17
C GLU A 83 7.29 -16.00 -3.56
N LYS A 84 7.03 -17.03 -4.36
CA LYS A 84 5.67 -17.52 -4.60
C LYS A 84 5.53 -18.75 -3.74
N ILE A 85 4.61 -18.74 -2.77
CA ILE A 85 4.23 -20.01 -2.15
C ILE A 85 3.57 -20.88 -3.22
N LYS A 86 4.30 -21.89 -3.68
CA LYS A 86 3.74 -23.06 -4.37
C LYS A 86 3.01 -23.87 -3.32
N LEU A 87 1.75 -23.51 -3.04
CA LEU A 87 0.87 -24.44 -2.34
C LEU A 87 0.75 -25.66 -3.23
N ASN A 88 1.10 -26.84 -2.72
CA ASN A 88 0.95 -28.14 -3.40
C ASN A 88 -0.53 -28.54 -3.50
N TYR A 89 -1.37 -27.63 -4.00
CA TYR A 89 -2.77 -27.86 -4.31
C TYR A 89 -2.89 -27.66 -5.81
N GLU A 90 -3.25 -28.72 -6.53
CA GLU A 90 -3.49 -28.65 -7.96
C GLU A 90 -4.80 -27.88 -8.18
N PRO A 91 -4.76 -26.59 -8.60
CA PRO A 91 -5.97 -25.80 -8.67
C PRO A 91 -6.65 -26.15 -9.99
N GLN A 92 -7.91 -26.59 -9.93
CA GLN A 92 -8.75 -26.68 -11.15
C GLN A 92 -8.96 -25.31 -11.82
N ASN A 93 -8.59 -24.21 -11.14
CA ASN A 93 -8.74 -22.83 -11.60
C ASN A 93 -7.45 -22.02 -11.40
N LYS A 94 -6.84 -21.56 -12.51
CA LYS A 94 -5.67 -20.66 -12.55
C LYS A 94 -5.89 -19.33 -11.80
N VAL A 95 -7.17 -18.96 -11.66
CA VAL A 95 -7.81 -18.32 -10.51
C VAL A 95 -6.93 -18.00 -9.28
N TYR A 96 -6.61 -19.07 -8.55
CA TYR A 96 -6.07 -18.99 -7.21
C TYR A 96 -4.55 -18.82 -7.17
N ASP A 97 -3.87 -19.05 -8.30
CA ASP A 97 -2.41 -18.99 -8.39
C ASP A 97 -1.88 -17.55 -8.21
N PHE A 98 -2.64 -16.55 -8.67
CA PHE A 98 -2.29 -15.14 -8.44
C PHE A 98 -2.61 -14.64 -7.02
N MET A 99 -3.60 -15.23 -6.35
CA MET A 99 -3.91 -14.90 -4.95
C MET A 99 -2.80 -15.43 -4.01
N ASN A 100 -2.18 -16.56 -4.37
CA ASN A 100 -1.06 -17.16 -3.64
C ASN A 100 0.31 -16.52 -3.92
N LEU A 101 0.38 -15.68 -4.94
CA LEU A 101 1.56 -14.86 -5.29
C LEU A 101 1.81 -13.72 -4.28
N ARG A 102 0.90 -13.54 -3.31
CA ARG A 102 1.00 -12.60 -2.20
C ARG A 102 1.83 -13.14 -1.02
N LEU A 103 2.32 -14.37 -1.11
CA LEU A 103 2.89 -15.07 0.02
C LEU A 103 4.43 -15.05 -0.02
N GLU A 104 5.00 -14.37 0.99
CA GLU A 104 6.43 -14.22 1.40
C GLU A 104 6.97 -12.78 1.38
N ASN A 105 6.18 -11.81 0.94
CA ASN A 105 6.51 -10.43 1.27
C ASN A 105 6.15 -10.19 2.73
N GLU A 106 7.12 -9.71 3.49
CA GLU A 106 6.82 -9.16 4.80
C GLU A 106 6.04 -7.87 4.54
N GLN A 107 4.72 -7.94 4.68
CA GLN A 107 3.91 -6.74 4.82
C GLN A 107 4.45 -6.01 6.04
N VAL A 108 5.14 -4.90 5.78
CA VAL A 108 5.80 -4.08 6.79
C VAL A 108 4.91 -2.92 7.23
N GLY A 109 3.77 -2.73 6.57
CA GLY A 109 2.78 -1.76 6.98
C GLY A 109 1.57 -1.69 6.06
N THR A 110 0.67 -0.78 6.43
CA THR A 110 -0.48 -0.34 5.65
C THR A 110 -0.44 1.17 5.54
N TRP A 111 -0.96 1.72 4.45
CA TRP A 111 -1.14 3.15 4.29
C TRP A 111 -2.57 3.45 3.85
N ASP A 112 -3.15 4.49 4.42
CA ASP A 112 -4.44 5.03 3.98
C ASP A 112 -4.40 6.57 3.93
N PRO A 113 -5.29 7.22 3.15
CA PRO A 113 -5.33 8.67 3.01
C PRO A 113 -5.59 9.45 4.31
N LEU A 114 -6.24 8.85 5.31
CA LEU A 114 -6.65 9.52 6.55
C LEU A 114 -5.58 9.39 7.65
N SER A 115 -4.99 8.20 7.79
CA SER A 115 -4.04 7.88 8.87
C SER A 115 -2.58 7.92 8.41
N GLY A 116 -2.34 7.93 7.10
CA GLY A 116 -0.99 7.88 6.54
C GLY A 116 -0.34 6.50 6.71
N LEU A 117 0.99 6.48 6.86
CA LEU A 117 1.75 5.23 6.96
C LEU A 117 1.66 4.64 8.37
N ASN A 118 1.21 3.40 8.47
CA ASN A 118 1.24 2.60 9.68
C ASN A 118 2.13 1.38 9.48
N MET A 119 3.25 1.31 10.21
CA MET A 119 4.19 0.20 10.10
C MET A 119 3.78 -0.94 11.04
N THR A 120 3.60 -2.13 10.49
CA THR A 120 3.39 -3.35 11.27
C THR A 120 4.74 -3.88 11.72
N GLU A 121 5.02 -3.81 13.03
CA GLU A 121 6.27 -4.33 13.58
C GLU A 121 6.25 -5.86 13.57
N ASN A 122 6.66 -6.44 12.45
CA ASN A 122 6.78 -7.88 12.31
C ASN A 122 8.18 -8.29 12.80
N GLN A 123 8.23 -8.96 13.95
CA GLN A 123 9.46 -9.41 14.61
C GLN A 123 10.11 -10.64 13.91
N LYS A 124 9.53 -11.09 12.78
CA LYS A 124 9.89 -12.33 12.09
C LYS A 124 10.81 -12.05 10.90
N GLY A 125 12.02 -11.57 11.20
CA GLY A 125 13.04 -11.40 10.17
C GLY A 125 14.05 -10.28 10.39
N ARG A 126 14.07 -9.60 11.55
CA ARG A 126 15.15 -8.67 11.87
C ARG A 126 16.48 -9.43 12.01
N PRO A 127 17.50 -9.19 11.17
CA PRO A 127 18.78 -8.82 11.76
C PRO A 127 18.50 -7.54 12.57
N ALA A 128 18.82 -7.58 13.87
CA ALA A 128 18.76 -6.49 14.86
C ALA A 128 18.25 -5.13 14.35
N ASN A 129 17.19 -4.61 14.99
CA ASN A 129 16.62 -3.27 14.86
C ASN A 129 17.62 -2.26 14.24
N ILE A 130 17.25 -1.48 13.21
CA ILE A 130 18.18 -0.48 12.64
C ILE A 130 18.55 0.60 13.68
N THR A 131 17.68 0.84 14.67
CA THR A 131 18.01 1.59 15.91
C THR A 131 19.03 0.88 16.80
N ASP A 132 19.11 -0.46 16.77
CA ASP A 132 20.19 -1.26 17.37
C ASP A 132 21.43 -1.42 16.49
N SER A 133 21.40 -0.97 15.22
CA SER A 133 22.62 -0.92 14.41
C SER A 133 23.65 0.05 15.00
N LEU A 134 23.19 1.03 15.80
CA LEU A 134 24.02 1.98 16.54
C LEU A 134 23.76 1.98 18.06
N SER A 135 22.83 1.17 18.58
CA SER A 135 22.64 1.10 20.03
C SER A 135 23.80 0.33 20.67
N ASN A 136 24.46 0.96 21.63
CA ASN A 136 25.46 0.35 22.53
C ASN A 136 26.65 -0.37 21.86
N ARG A 137 27.12 0.10 20.70
CA ARG A 137 28.42 -0.31 20.14
C ARG A 137 29.49 0.74 20.42
N SER A 138 30.05 0.74 21.62
CA SER A 138 31.25 1.52 21.95
C SER A 138 32.50 0.65 21.72
N LEU A 139 33.45 1.16 20.93
CA LEU A 139 34.77 0.54 20.82
C LEU A 139 35.67 1.14 21.90
N ILE A 140 36.20 0.29 22.78
CA ILE A 140 37.26 0.69 23.70
C ILE A 140 38.56 0.76 22.88
N VAL A 141 39.06 1.97 22.65
CA VAL A 141 40.32 2.21 21.94
C VAL A 141 41.42 2.47 22.97
N THR A 142 42.37 1.54 23.10
CA THR A 142 43.59 1.76 23.88
C THR A 142 44.64 2.40 22.99
N THR A 143 45.20 3.53 23.42
CA THR A 143 46.24 4.25 22.68
C THR A 143 47.31 4.77 23.64
N ILE A 144 48.49 5.09 23.11
CA ILE A 144 49.62 5.67 23.86
C ILE A 144 49.94 7.02 23.22
N LEU A 145 50.33 8.01 24.02
CA LEU A 145 50.74 9.32 23.52
C LEU A 145 52.05 9.18 22.73
N VAL A 146 51.99 9.40 21.42
CA VAL A 146 53.14 9.36 20.52
C VAL A 146 53.13 10.60 19.63
N SER A 147 54.23 11.37 19.67
CA SER A 147 54.41 12.53 18.79
C SER A 147 54.28 12.09 17.33
N LYS A 148 53.40 12.77 16.58
CA LYS A 148 52.98 12.54 15.18
C LYS A 148 51.81 11.58 14.95
N TYR A 149 51.32 10.89 15.98
CA TYR A 149 50.21 9.94 15.84
C TYR A 149 49.04 10.21 16.78
N VAL A 150 49.31 10.65 18.02
CA VAL A 150 48.27 10.88 19.04
C VAL A 150 48.62 12.15 19.81
N TYR A 151 47.75 13.14 19.73
CA TYR A 151 47.88 14.42 20.41
C TYR A 151 46.64 14.70 21.25
N ILE A 152 46.82 15.26 22.45
CA ILE A 152 45.71 15.80 23.23
C ILE A 152 45.26 17.09 22.53
N SER A 153 44.01 17.11 22.04
CA SER A 153 43.40 18.33 21.51
C SER A 153 43.18 19.33 22.65
N ARG A 154 43.74 20.54 22.55
CA ARG A 154 43.37 21.64 23.46
C ARG A 154 42.08 22.28 22.95
N ASN A 155 40.94 21.90 23.52
CA ASN A 155 39.75 22.74 23.51
C ASN A 155 39.58 23.36 24.90
N THR A 156 39.72 24.69 24.92
CA THR A 156 39.50 25.62 26.04
C THR A 156 40.22 25.29 27.36
N ALA A 157 41.51 25.62 27.44
CA ALA A 157 42.09 26.02 28.71
C ALA A 157 41.68 27.47 28.97
N VAL A 158 40.77 27.69 29.92
CA VAL A 158 40.70 28.96 30.64
C VAL A 158 42.05 29.08 31.35
N TRP A 159 42.88 30.00 30.85
CA TRP A 159 44.00 30.51 31.60
C TRP A 159 43.43 31.45 32.65
N GLU A 160 43.72 31.20 33.92
CA GLU A 160 44.55 32.13 34.69
C GLU A 160 44.90 31.54 36.06
N SER A 161 46.21 31.49 36.29
CA SER A 161 46.87 31.44 37.58
C SER A 161 46.89 32.85 38.18
N GLY A 162 46.46 32.97 39.43
CA GLY A 162 46.56 34.17 40.27
C GLY A 162 45.99 33.90 41.65
#